data_AF-A0A1E5GY62-F1
#
_entry.id   AF-A0A1E5GY62-F1
#
_cell.length_a   1.000
_cell.length_b   1.000
_cell.length_c   1.000
_cell.angle_alpha   90.00
_cell.angle_beta   90.00
_cell.angle_gamma   90.00
#
_symmetry.space_group_name_H-M   'P 1'
#
loop_
_entity.id
_entity.type
_entity.pdbx_description
1 polymer ?
#
loop_
_entity_poly.entity_id
_entity_poly.type
_entity_poly.pdbx_seq_one_letter_code
_entity_poly.pdbx_strand_id
1 'polypeptide(L)'
;MIVQKKKQRMNYCGFTLLEMLVVLLIISVLILLFVPNLSKHKESVDKKGNEAIVKIVETQIDLYTMEKNQTPTIDQLLKEQYITQEQYEKYQANKK
;
A
#
# COMPACT_ATOMS: atom_id res chain seq x y z
N MET A 1 -52.62 -48.30 -19.40
CA MET A 1 -52.08 -47.15 -20.15
C MET A 1 -50.80 -46.71 -19.43
N ILE A 2 -49.61 -46.98 -19.98
CA ILE A 2 -48.33 -46.63 -19.33
C ILE A 2 -47.77 -45.38 -20.03
N VAL A 3 -47.77 -44.25 -19.33
CA VAL A 3 -47.21 -42.99 -19.82
C VAL A 3 -45.70 -43.02 -19.65
N GLN A 4 -44.96 -43.13 -20.76
CA GLN A 4 -43.51 -43.00 -20.77
C GLN A 4 -43.11 -41.52 -20.63
N LYS A 5 -42.61 -41.11 -19.45
CA LYS A 5 -41.98 -39.80 -19.25
C LYS A 5 -40.59 -39.80 -19.88
N LYS A 6 -40.45 -39.11 -21.02
CA LYS A 6 -39.17 -38.89 -21.71
C LYS A 6 -38.31 -37.91 -20.90
N LYS A 7 -37.29 -38.42 -20.19
CA LYS A 7 -36.34 -37.61 -19.40
C LYS A 7 -35.39 -36.88 -20.37
N GLN A 8 -35.60 -35.58 -20.57
CA GLN A 8 -34.68 -34.72 -21.32
C GLN A 8 -33.34 -34.64 -20.57
N ARG A 9 -32.24 -35.06 -21.22
CA ARG A 9 -30.89 -34.80 -20.72
C ARG A 9 -30.50 -33.39 -21.14
N MET A 10 -30.31 -32.51 -20.16
CA MET A 10 -29.70 -31.20 -20.35
C MET A 10 -28.22 -31.42 -20.67
N ASN A 11 -27.83 -31.23 -21.93
CA ASN A 11 -26.42 -31.22 -22.31
C ASN A 11 -25.85 -29.84 -21.94
N TYR A 12 -25.02 -29.78 -20.90
CA TYR A 12 -24.22 -28.60 -20.63
C TYR A 12 -23.01 -28.64 -21.56
N CYS A 13 -22.90 -27.67 -22.48
CA CYS A 13 -21.67 -27.47 -23.24
C CYS A 13 -20.59 -27.00 -22.25
N GLY A 14 -19.66 -27.90 -21.94
CA GLY A 14 -18.62 -27.68 -20.94
C GLY A 14 -17.49 -26.80 -21.44
N PHE A 15 -17.07 -25.89 -20.55
CA PHE A 15 -15.82 -25.14 -20.59
C PHE A 15 -14.66 -26.06 -20.97
N THR A 16 -13.93 -25.74 -22.05
CA THR A 16 -12.84 -26.62 -22.51
C THR A 16 -11.54 -26.32 -21.75
N LEU A 17 -10.62 -27.28 -21.67
CA LEU A 17 -9.28 -27.04 -21.13
C LEU A 17 -8.53 -25.97 -21.95
N LEU A 18 -8.79 -25.92 -23.26
CA LEU A 18 -8.24 -24.91 -24.16
C LEU A 18 -8.69 -23.49 -23.74
N GLU A 19 -9.95 -23.35 -23.37
CA GLU A 19 -10.52 -22.08 -22.94
C GLU A 19 -9.88 -21.60 -21.64
N MET A 20 -9.65 -22.51 -20.67
CA MET A 20 -8.92 -22.19 -19.44
C MET A 20 -7.45 -21.83 -19.69
N LEU A 21 -6.77 -22.47 -20.65
CA LEU A 21 -5.40 -22.12 -21.03
C LEU A 21 -5.29 -20.70 -21.58
N VAL A 22 -6.21 -20.32 -22.48
CA VAL A 22 -6.23 -18.96 -23.04
C VAL A 22 -6.55 -17.92 -21.96
N VAL A 23 -7.45 -18.24 -21.03
CA VAL A 23 -7.78 -17.34 -19.91
C VAL A 23 -6.57 -17.11 -18.99
N LEU A 24 -5.84 -18.17 -18.64
CA LEU A 24 -4.62 -18.05 -17.80
C LEU A 24 -3.52 -17.24 -18.52
N LEU A 25 -3.39 -17.40 -19.83
CA LEU A 25 -2.47 -16.60 -20.64
C LEU A 25 -2.81 -15.11 -20.57
N ILE A 26 -4.09 -14.74 -20.74
CA ILE A 26 -4.54 -13.34 -20.67
C ILE A 26 -4.31 -12.77 -19.26
N ILE A 27 -4.68 -13.50 -18.20
CA ILE A 27 -4.49 -13.06 -16.81
C ILE A 27 -3.00 -12.82 -16.50
N SER A 28 -2.11 -13.69 -16.98
CA SER A 28 -0.66 -13.54 -16.81
C SER A 28 -0.14 -12.21 -17.39
N VAL A 29 -0.55 -11.86 -18.61
CA VAL A 29 -0.18 -10.59 -19.26
C VAL A 29 -0.77 -9.39 -18.50
N LEU A 30 -2.02 -9.48 -18.04
CA LEU A 30 -2.64 -8.41 -17.25
C LEU A 30 -1.87 -8.19 -15.94
N ILE A 31 -1.52 -9.24 -15.19
CA ILE A 31 -0.75 -9.12 -13.94
C ILE A 31 0.59 -8.41 -14.19
N LEU A 32 1.31 -8.73 -15.27
CA LEU A 32 2.57 -8.07 -15.62
C LEU A 32 2.43 -6.57 -15.91
N LEU A 33 1.28 -6.11 -16.40
CA LEU A 33 1.01 -4.67 -16.61
C LEU A 33 0.51 -3.98 -15.33
N PHE A 34 -0.32 -4.66 -14.53
CA PHE A 34 -0.93 -4.10 -13.32
C PHE A 34 0.02 -4.08 -12.12
N VAL A 35 0.81 -5.13 -11.88
CA VAL A 35 1.76 -5.22 -10.75
C VAL A 35 2.80 -4.09 -10.73
N PRO A 36 3.52 -3.76 -11.83
CA PRO A 36 4.47 -2.64 -11.79
C PRO A 36 3.77 -1.30 -11.58
N ASN A 37 2.53 -1.15 -12.06
CA ASN A 37 1.74 0.07 -11.84
C ASN A 37 1.28 0.20 -10.37
N LEU A 38 0.89 -0.91 -9.73
CA LEU A 38 0.57 -0.99 -8.30
C LEU A 38 1.79 -0.75 -7.40
N SER A 39 2.93 -1.34 -7.74
CA SER A 39 4.18 -1.19 -6.96
C SER A 39 4.64 0.27 -6.88
N LYS A 40 4.47 1.05 -7.98
CA LYS A 40 4.81 2.48 -8.01
C LYS A 40 3.92 3.32 -7.09
N HIS A 41 2.65 2.93 -6.89
CA HIS A 41 1.74 3.65 -6.01
C HIS A 41 2.11 3.46 -4.54
N LYS A 42 2.58 2.27 -4.15
CA LYS A 42 3.10 2.01 -2.81
C LYS A 42 4.33 2.88 -2.49
N GLU A 43 5.28 2.94 -3.42
CA GLU A 43 6.48 3.77 -3.26
C GLU A 43 6.15 5.27 -3.17
N SER A 44 5.18 5.76 -3.96
CA SER A 44 4.75 7.16 -3.89
C SER A 44 4.04 7.50 -2.57
N VAL A 45 3.28 6.57 -2.00
CA VAL A 45 2.63 6.74 -0.69
C VAL A 45 3.68 6.73 0.42
N ASP A 46 4.65 5.82 0.37
CA ASP A 46 5.73 5.76 1.36
C ASP A 46 6.60 7.04 1.34
N LYS A 47 6.89 7.59 0.15
CA LYS A 47 7.62 8.88 0.01
C LYS A 47 6.83 10.08 0.55
N LYS A 48 5.57 10.23 0.16
CA LYS A 48 4.71 11.34 0.66
C LYS A 48 4.47 11.24 2.17
N GLY A 49 4.33 10.02 2.70
CA GLY A 49 4.23 9.79 4.13
C GLY A 49 5.48 10.24 4.88
N ASN A 50 6.66 9.90 4.37
CA ASN A 50 7.93 10.32 4.98
C ASN A 50 8.14 11.85 4.93
N GLU A 51 7.82 12.51 3.83
CA GLU A 51 7.88 13.98 3.72
C GLU A 51 6.97 14.67 4.74
N ALA A 52 5.76 14.14 4.94
CA ALA A 52 4.84 14.68 5.95
C ALA A 52 5.41 14.53 7.38
N ILE A 53 6.06 13.42 7.68
CA ILE A 53 6.71 13.19 8.99
C ILE A 53 7.84 14.20 9.22
N VAL A 54 8.68 14.46 8.21
CA VAL A 54 9.73 15.49 8.30
C VAL A 54 9.12 16.86 8.64
N LYS A 55 8.06 17.25 7.93
CA LYS A 55 7.38 18.53 8.15
C LYS A 55 6.75 18.65 9.55
N ILE A 56 6.19 17.57 10.07
CA ILE A 56 5.66 17.52 11.44
C ILE A 56 6.79 17.76 12.44
N VAL A 57 7.91 17.04 12.30
CA VAL A 57 9.06 17.21 13.19
C VAL A 57 9.61 18.63 13.12
N GLU A 58 9.75 19.22 11.94
CA GLU A 58 10.16 20.62 11.76
C GLU A 58 9.20 21.59 12.44
N THR A 59 7.88 21.39 12.31
CA THR A 59 6.88 22.21 13.02
C THR A 59 7.07 22.12 14.54
N GLN A 60 7.41 20.94 15.07
CA GLN A 60 7.68 20.78 16.50
C GLN A 60 8.99 21.46 16.93
N ILE A 61 10.02 21.48 16.07
CA ILE A 61 11.25 22.25 16.30
C ILE A 61 10.92 23.75 16.37
N ASP A 62 10.11 24.25 15.45
CA ASP A 62 9.71 25.65 15.39
C ASP A 62 8.91 26.04 16.65
N LEU A 63 7.92 25.23 17.04
CA LEU A 63 7.12 25.45 18.25
C LEU A 63 8.00 25.45 19.52
N TYR A 64 8.89 24.48 19.66
CA TYR A 64 9.81 24.45 20.79
C TYR A 64 10.72 25.69 20.80
N THR A 65 11.21 26.11 19.63
CA THR A 65 12.07 27.30 19.51
C THR A 65 11.31 28.56 19.89
N MET A 66 10.02 28.66 19.53
CA MET A 66 9.14 29.76 19.95
C MET A 66 8.89 29.76 21.46
N GLU A 67 8.70 28.58 22.07
CA GLU A 67 8.40 28.45 23.50
C GLU A 67 9.64 28.69 24.37
N LYS A 68 10.79 28.14 23.99
CA LYS A 68 11.99 28.10 24.82
C LYS A 68 13.12 29.01 24.35
N ASN A 69 12.93 29.75 23.25
CA ASN A 69 13.95 30.58 22.60
C ASN A 69 15.26 29.81 22.33
N GLN A 70 15.17 28.49 22.18
CA GLN A 70 16.30 27.60 21.97
C GLN A 70 15.93 26.58 20.90
N THR A 71 16.79 26.42 19.89
CA THR A 71 16.59 25.37 18.89
C THR A 71 16.86 24.00 19.52
N PRO A 72 15.87 23.09 19.53
CA PRO A 72 16.03 21.78 20.14
C PRO A 72 16.84 20.84 19.23
N THR A 73 17.56 19.92 19.85
CA THR A 73 18.06 18.73 19.16
C THR A 73 16.92 17.73 18.99
N ILE A 74 16.96 16.89 17.94
CA ILE A 74 15.97 15.83 17.74
C ILE A 74 15.85 14.89 18.96
N ASP A 75 16.97 14.61 19.65
CA ASP A 75 16.97 13.84 20.90
C ASP A 75 16.24 14.55 22.05
N GLN A 76 16.25 15.88 22.09
CA GLN A 76 15.50 16.66 23.09
C GLN A 76 14.01 16.61 22.79
N LEU A 77 13.61 16.67 21.52
CA LEU A 77 12.21 16.50 21.13
C LEU A 77 11.67 15.11 21.49
N LEU A 78 12.49 14.06 21.40
CA LEU A 78 12.11 12.71 21.83
C LEU A 78 12.01 12.63 23.37
N LYS A 79 12.99 13.19 24.09
CA LYS A 79 13.01 13.19 25.58
C LYS A 79 11.87 13.99 26.19
N GLU A 80 11.52 15.12 25.59
CA GLU A 80 10.41 15.98 26.01
C GLU A 80 9.05 15.55 25.41
N GLN A 81 9.00 14.39 24.74
CA GLN A 81 7.80 13.77 24.17
C GLN A 81 7.07 14.62 23.11
N TYR A 82 7.74 15.59 22.49
CA TYR A 82 7.21 16.35 21.36
C TYR A 82 7.08 15.51 20.08
N ILE A 83 7.86 14.42 19.98
CA ILE A 83 7.83 13.44 18.88
C ILE A 83 7.86 12.01 19.41
N THR A 84 7.32 11.08 18.62
CA THR A 84 7.33 9.64 18.91
C THR A 84 8.62 8.96 18.46
N GLN A 85 8.92 7.79 19.01
CA GLN A 85 10.05 6.96 18.59
C GLN A 85 10.01 6.62 17.10
N GLU A 86 8.82 6.34 16.56
CA GLU A 86 8.64 6.04 15.12
C GLU A 86 8.98 7.26 14.24
N GLN A 87 8.60 8.46 14.66
CA GLN A 87 8.94 9.71 13.97
C GLN A 87 10.44 10.01 14.04
N TYR A 88 11.07 9.75 15.20
CA TYR A 88 12.52 9.87 15.37
C TYR A 88 13.27 8.98 14.39
N GLU A 89 12.92 7.69 14.32
CA GLU A 89 13.57 6.73 13.44
C GLU A 89 13.39 7.08 11.96
N LYS A 90 12.17 7.47 11.56
CA LYS A 90 11.89 7.89 10.17
C LYS A 90 12.63 9.17 9.80
N TYR A 91 12.72 10.15 10.70
CA TYR A 91 13.46 11.39 10.47
C TYR A 91 14.96 11.12 10.28
N GLN A 92 15.54 10.28 11.14
CA GLN A 92 16.96 9.91 11.07
C GLN A 92 17.28 9.08 9.81
N ALA A 93 16.36 8.21 9.39
CA ALA A 93 16.53 7.41 8.18
C ALA A 93 16.48 8.23 6.88
N ASN A 94 15.76 9.37 6.86
CA ASN A 94 15.69 10.26 5.69
C ASN A 94 16.85 11.29 5.64
N LYS A 95 17.59 11.49 6.73
CA LYS A 95 18.76 12.39 6.78
C LYS A 95 20.10 11.70 6.44
N LYS A 96 20.14 10.38 6.32
CA LYS A 96 21.30 9.60 5.85
C LYS A 96 21.39 9.61 4.33
#